data_AF-A0A9D6KRY0-F1
#
_entry.id   AF-A0A9D6KRY0-F1
#
_cell.length_a   1.000
_cell.length_b   1.000
_cell.length_c   1.000
_cell.angle_alpha   90.00
_cell.angle_beta   90.00
_cell.angle_gamma   90.00
#
_symmetry.space_group_name_H-M   'P 1'
#
loop_
_entity.id
_entity.type
_entity.pdbx_description
1 polymer ?
#
loop_
_entity_poly.entity_id
_entity_poly.type
_entity_poly.pdbx_seq_one_letter_code
_entity_poly.pdbx_strand_id
1 'polypeptide(L)'
;MKRAPRPESGFVLPTAIFLLVVLAALATYMVSLSRTSHISSALDVQGTRAYLAARAGIEWGAWQLLQNPVPSCAAVAPPLILTGTLAPFLVNVSCVQSGSYTDGADTVAVYQITSIATAGVPGEVDYVERRIEANFSK
;
A
#
# COMPACT_ATOMS: atom_id res chain seq x y z
N MET A 1 -60.62 -54.50 7.96
CA MET A 1 -59.62 -54.06 8.97
C MET A 1 -58.82 -52.90 8.39
N LYS A 2 -59.01 -51.66 8.86
CA LYS A 2 -58.24 -50.48 8.41
C LYS A 2 -57.13 -50.22 9.43
N ARG A 3 -55.86 -50.41 9.03
CA ARG A 3 -54.70 -50.03 9.86
C ARG A 3 -54.48 -48.52 9.71
N ALA A 4 -54.55 -47.79 10.82
CA ALA A 4 -54.14 -46.38 10.86
C ALA A 4 -52.60 -46.31 10.86
N PRO A 5 -51.98 -45.43 10.05
CA PRO A 5 -50.53 -45.23 10.07
C PRO A 5 -50.12 -44.65 11.43
N ARG A 6 -49.12 -45.27 12.06
CA ARG A 6 -48.47 -44.72 13.25
C ARG A 6 -47.60 -43.53 12.81
N PRO A 7 -47.72 -42.34 13.42
CA PRO A 7 -46.76 -41.28 13.18
C PRO A 7 -45.40 -41.75 13.72
N GLU A 8 -44.43 -41.92 12.83
CA GLU A 8 -43.06 -42.25 13.21
C GLU A 8 -42.46 -41.10 14.02
N SER A 9 -41.98 -41.41 15.21
CA SER A 9 -41.41 -40.46 16.15
C SER A 9 -39.90 -40.32 15.97
N GLY A 10 -39.48 -39.15 15.46
CA GLY A 10 -38.59 -38.30 16.25
C GLY A 10 -37.07 -38.53 16.25
N PHE A 11 -36.44 -39.01 15.17
CA PHE A 11 -34.96 -39.01 15.06
C PHE A 11 -34.38 -37.92 14.12
N VAL A 12 -35.22 -37.18 13.39
CA VAL A 12 -34.76 -36.21 12.38
C VAL A 12 -34.34 -34.86 12.98
N LEU A 13 -34.86 -34.52 14.17
CA LEU A 13 -34.62 -33.19 14.75
C LEU A 13 -33.14 -32.95 15.12
N PRO A 14 -32.43 -33.89 15.79
CA PRO A 14 -31.02 -33.70 16.13
C PRO A 14 -30.12 -33.63 14.90
N THR A 15 -30.41 -34.43 13.85
CA THR A 15 -29.62 -34.43 12.61
C THR A 15 -29.83 -33.15 11.80
N ALA A 16 -31.07 -32.64 11.75
CA ALA A 16 -31.37 -31.36 11.12
C ALA A 16 -30.64 -30.19 11.80
N ILE A 17 -30.62 -30.15 13.15
CA ILE A 17 -29.89 -29.13 13.90
C ILE A 17 -28.39 -29.24 13.65
N PHE A 18 -27.82 -30.45 13.67
CA PHE A 18 -26.41 -30.66 13.38
C PHE A 18 -26.02 -30.12 11.98
N LEU A 19 -26.81 -30.44 10.96
CA LEU A 19 -26.59 -29.92 9.60
C LEU A 19 -26.68 -28.40 9.55
N LEU A 20 -27.69 -27.80 10.20
CA LEU A 20 -27.82 -26.34 10.25
C LEU A 20 -26.61 -25.67 10.91
N VAL A 21 -26.10 -26.23 12.01
CA VAL A 21 -24.91 -25.69 12.70
C VAL A 21 -23.67 -25.79 11.81
N VAL A 22 -23.46 -26.92 11.13
CA VAL A 22 -22.32 -27.08 10.20
C VAL A 22 -22.43 -26.11 9.01
N LEU A 23 -23.61 -25.98 8.40
CA LEU A 23 -23.82 -25.03 7.30
C LEU A 23 -23.62 -23.58 7.76
N ALA A 24 -24.08 -23.22 8.96
CA ALA A 24 -23.83 -21.90 9.54
C ALA A 24 -22.32 -21.65 9.78
N ALA A 25 -21.59 -22.66 10.29
CA ALA A 25 -20.14 -22.56 10.46
C ALA A 25 -19.41 -22.37 9.12
N LEU A 26 -19.80 -23.11 8.07
CA LEU A 26 -19.23 -22.96 6.74
C LEU A 26 -19.55 -21.59 6.12
N ALA A 27 -20.80 -21.13 6.25
CA ALA A 27 -21.23 -19.83 5.73
C ALA A 27 -20.47 -18.67 6.41
N THR A 28 -20.30 -18.71 7.74
CA THR A 28 -19.54 -17.70 8.47
C THR A 28 -18.07 -17.69 8.10
N TYR A 29 -17.46 -18.86 7.94
CA TYR A 29 -16.07 -18.97 7.46
C TYR A 29 -15.89 -18.38 6.06
N MET A 30 -16.82 -18.68 5.14
CA MET A 30 -16.77 -18.14 3.78
C MET A 30 -16.85 -16.61 3.74
N VAL A 31 -17.69 -15.99 4.59
CA VAL A 31 -17.75 -14.53 4.73
C VAL A 31 -16.43 -13.94 5.23
N SER A 32 -15.75 -14.60 6.17
CA SER A 32 -14.43 -14.18 6.65
C SER A 32 -13.40 -14.15 5.52
N LEU A 33 -13.33 -15.23 4.72
CA LEU A 33 -12.45 -15.31 3.56
C LEU A 33 -12.77 -14.22 2.51
N SER A 34 -14.05 -13.99 2.20
CA SER A 34 -14.44 -12.94 1.26
C SER A 34 -13.96 -11.57 1.71
N ARG A 35 -14.12 -11.24 3.00
CA ARG A 35 -13.64 -9.96 3.56
C ARG A 35 -12.13 -9.81 3.40
N THR A 36 -11.35 -10.85 3.73
CA THR A 36 -9.89 -10.80 3.58
C THR A 36 -9.47 -10.58 2.12
N SER A 37 -10.16 -11.21 1.16
CA SER A 37 -9.87 -11.02 -0.27
C SER A 37 -10.12 -9.59 -0.74
N HIS A 38 -11.18 -8.94 -0.26
CA HIS A 38 -11.46 -7.54 -0.59
C HIS A 38 -10.41 -6.58 -0.01
N ILE A 39 -9.99 -6.80 1.24
CA ILE A 39 -8.97 -5.97 1.90
C ILE A 39 -7.63 -6.10 1.18
N SER A 40 -7.19 -7.32 0.84
CA SER A 40 -5.94 -7.54 0.11
C SER A 40 -5.93 -6.84 -1.25
N SER A 41 -7.05 -6.88 -1.98
CA SER A 41 -7.20 -6.18 -3.26
C SER A 41 -7.11 -4.65 -3.10
N ALA A 42 -7.75 -4.10 -2.07
CA ALA A 42 -7.67 -2.68 -1.77
C ALA A 42 -6.23 -2.25 -1.40
N LEU A 43 -5.52 -3.06 -0.61
CA LEU A 43 -4.13 -2.82 -0.24
C LEU A 43 -3.18 -2.85 -1.44
N ASP A 44 -3.40 -3.73 -2.42
CA ASP A 44 -2.59 -3.79 -3.64
C ASP A 44 -2.73 -2.50 -4.48
N VAL A 45 -3.96 -2.00 -4.63
CA VAL A 45 -4.23 -0.72 -5.28
C VAL A 45 -3.59 0.44 -4.51
N GLN A 46 -3.71 0.46 -3.18
CA GLN A 46 -3.06 1.48 -2.35
C GLN A 46 -1.52 1.39 -2.45
N GLY A 47 -0.96 0.18 -2.53
CA GLY A 47 0.46 -0.08 -2.75
C GLY A 47 0.97 0.51 -4.06
N THR A 48 0.18 0.36 -5.13
CA THR A 48 0.50 0.96 -6.44
C THR A 48 0.43 2.49 -6.37
N ARG A 49 -0.59 3.05 -5.70
CA ARG A 49 -0.71 4.51 -5.54
C ARG A 49 0.42 5.08 -4.70
N ALA A 50 0.82 4.43 -3.61
CA ALA A 50 1.99 4.82 -2.81
C ALA A 50 3.26 4.84 -3.66
N TYR A 51 3.44 3.83 -4.53
CA TYR A 51 4.58 3.79 -5.45
C TYR A 51 4.58 4.97 -6.43
N LEU A 52 3.43 5.27 -7.03
CA LEU A 52 3.28 6.42 -7.92
C LEU A 52 3.51 7.76 -7.18
N ALA A 53 3.05 7.89 -5.94
CA ALA A 53 3.31 9.08 -5.12
C ALA A 53 4.80 9.24 -4.79
N ALA A 54 5.46 8.15 -4.39
CA ALA A 54 6.90 8.17 -4.15
C ALA A 54 7.68 8.53 -5.42
N ARG A 55 7.26 8.01 -6.58
CA ARG A 55 7.87 8.31 -7.88
C ARG A 55 7.72 9.79 -8.24
N ALA A 56 6.53 10.35 -8.07
CA ALA A 56 6.29 11.77 -8.25
C ALA A 56 7.21 12.63 -7.34
N GLY A 57 7.46 12.18 -6.11
CA GLY A 57 8.43 12.82 -5.21
C GLY A 57 9.88 12.79 -5.73
N ILE A 58 10.32 11.68 -6.35
CA ILE A 58 11.64 11.61 -7.01
C ILE A 58 11.70 12.57 -8.20
N GLU A 59 10.68 12.57 -9.07
CA GLU A 59 10.64 13.43 -10.26
C GLU A 59 10.63 14.91 -9.87
N TRP A 60 9.85 15.28 -8.85
CA TRP A 60 9.85 16.62 -8.27
C TRP A 60 11.21 17.00 -7.69
N GLY A 61 11.81 16.14 -6.85
CA GLY A 61 13.11 16.40 -6.24
C GLY A 61 14.24 16.54 -7.27
N ALA A 62 14.21 15.70 -8.31
CA ALA A 62 15.14 15.77 -9.42
C ALA A 62 14.99 17.08 -10.20
N TRP A 63 13.77 17.51 -10.48
CA TRP A 63 13.51 18.79 -11.13
C TRP A 63 14.05 19.97 -10.31
N GLN A 64 13.80 19.97 -9.00
CA GLN A 64 14.30 20.98 -8.06
C GLN A 64 15.83 21.05 -8.05
N LEU A 65 16.50 19.89 -8.08
CA LEU A 65 17.96 19.79 -8.12
C LEU A 65 18.53 20.27 -9.46
N LEU A 66 17.90 19.89 -10.58
CA LEU A 66 18.40 20.16 -11.93
C LEU A 66 18.15 21.61 -12.38
N GLN A 67 17.05 22.23 -11.96
CA GLN A 67 16.69 23.59 -12.35
C GLN A 67 17.59 24.65 -11.68
N ASN A 68 18.17 24.35 -10.52
CA ASN A 68 19.08 25.27 -9.86
C ASN A 68 20.43 25.35 -10.59
N PRO A 69 21.00 26.56 -10.80
CA PRO A 69 22.30 26.71 -11.45
C PRO A 69 23.43 26.15 -10.58
N VAL A 70 23.28 26.24 -9.25
CA VAL A 70 24.16 25.58 -8.27
C VAL A 70 23.33 24.49 -7.59
N PRO A 71 23.51 23.20 -7.94
CA PRO A 71 22.74 22.12 -7.34
C PRO A 71 23.05 22.01 -5.85
N SER A 72 22.00 21.93 -5.04
CA SER A 72 22.12 21.69 -3.61
C SER A 72 20.91 20.92 -3.09
N CYS A 73 21.12 20.07 -2.08
CA CYS A 73 20.03 19.36 -1.43
C CYS A 73 19.10 20.29 -0.63
N ALA A 74 19.54 21.50 -0.28
CA ALA A 74 18.70 22.49 0.39
C ALA A 74 17.51 22.95 -0.49
N ALA A 75 17.64 22.85 -1.82
CA ALA A 75 16.53 23.14 -2.72
C ALA A 75 15.41 22.08 -2.65
N VAL A 76 15.74 20.85 -2.27
CA VAL A 76 14.81 19.72 -2.16
C VAL A 76 14.27 19.67 -0.72
N ALA A 77 13.35 20.59 -0.40
CA ALA A 77 12.76 20.68 0.94
C ALA A 77 11.33 20.10 0.97
N PRO A 78 11.03 19.11 1.84
CA PRO A 78 9.67 18.60 2.02
C PRO A 78 8.75 19.60 2.73
N PRO A 79 7.41 19.41 2.69
CA PRO A 79 6.69 18.30 2.05
C PRO A 79 6.22 18.61 0.61
N LEU A 80 6.16 17.56 -0.22
CA LEU A 80 5.45 17.60 -1.50
C LEU A 80 3.97 17.27 -1.26
N ILE A 81 3.08 18.18 -1.64
CA ILE A 81 1.63 17.97 -1.55
C ILE A 81 1.12 17.48 -2.91
N LEU A 82 0.58 16.26 -2.93
CA LEU A 82 -0.08 15.71 -4.12
C LEU A 82 -1.57 16.05 -4.13
N THR A 83 -2.18 15.92 -5.31
CA THR A 83 -3.61 16.20 -5.53
C THR A 83 -4.33 15.00 -6.14
N GLY A 84 -5.66 15.08 -6.23
CA GLY A 84 -6.49 14.05 -6.81
C GLY A 84 -6.42 12.73 -6.03
N THR A 85 -6.22 11.62 -6.74
CA THR A 85 -6.22 10.26 -6.17
C THR A 85 -4.99 9.95 -5.29
N LEU A 86 -3.98 10.81 -5.34
CA LEU A 86 -2.74 10.71 -4.56
C LEU A 86 -2.70 11.68 -3.37
N ALA A 87 -3.69 12.57 -3.24
CA ALA A 87 -3.83 13.48 -2.11
C ALA A 87 -3.73 12.84 -0.70
N PRO A 88 -4.21 11.60 -0.46
CA PRO A 88 -4.09 11.01 0.88
C PRO A 88 -2.68 10.51 1.22
N PHE A 89 -1.72 10.55 0.29
CA PHE A 89 -0.34 10.10 0.54
C PHE A 89 0.54 11.27 0.98
N LEU A 90 1.17 11.12 2.14
CA LEU A 90 2.22 12.02 2.61
C LEU A 90 3.53 11.62 1.93
N VAL A 91 4.13 12.53 1.18
CA VAL A 91 5.41 12.29 0.49
C VAL A 91 6.51 13.11 1.12
N ASN A 92 7.46 12.40 1.73
CA ASN A 92 8.67 12.97 2.28
C ASN A 92 9.83 12.72 1.31
N VAL A 93 10.40 13.80 0.78
CA VAL A 93 11.55 13.76 -0.12
C VAL A 93 12.76 14.26 0.65
N SER A 94 13.84 13.49 0.60
CA SER A 94 15.13 13.84 1.18
C SER A 94 16.21 13.74 0.12
N CYS A 95 17.21 14.61 0.21
CA CYS A 95 18.36 14.64 -0.68
C CYS A 95 19.63 14.61 0.16
N VAL A 96 20.59 13.79 -0.26
CA VAL A 96 21.94 13.75 0.29
C VAL A 96 22.93 13.85 -0.86
N GLN A 97 23.93 14.71 -0.73
CA GLN A 97 25.07 14.73 -1.66
C GLN A 97 26.03 13.62 -1.25
N SER A 98 26.16 12.58 -2.07
CA SER A 98 26.95 11.39 -1.77
C SER A 98 28.45 11.59 -2.04
N GLY A 99 28.82 12.61 -2.82
CA GLY A 99 30.20 13.00 -3.07
C GLY A 99 30.38 13.76 -4.38
N SER A 100 31.61 14.18 -4.65
CA SER A 100 32.04 14.73 -5.94
C SER A 100 33.08 13.82 -6.57
N TYR A 101 32.92 13.55 -7.87
CA TYR A 101 33.79 12.68 -8.65
C TYR A 101 34.36 13.46 -9.83
N THR A 102 35.62 13.21 -10.16
CA THR A 102 36.26 13.77 -11.35
C THR A 102 35.96 12.89 -12.55
N ASP A 103 35.26 13.42 -13.55
CA ASP A 103 35.05 12.79 -14.84
C ASP A 103 35.93 13.50 -15.88
N GLY A 104 37.14 13.00 -16.08
CA GLY A 104 38.16 13.65 -16.89
C GLY A 104 38.61 15.00 -16.31
N ALA A 105 38.32 16.09 -17.01
CA ALA A 105 38.63 17.46 -16.57
C ALA A 105 37.48 18.11 -15.78
N ASP A 106 36.30 17.49 -15.77
CA ASP A 106 35.10 18.01 -15.11
C ASP A 106 34.95 17.40 -13.70
N THR A 107 34.36 18.17 -12.79
CA THR A 107 33.98 17.68 -11.45
C THR A 107 32.46 17.59 -11.36
N VAL A 108 31.95 16.38 -11.16
CA VAL A 108 30.52 16.07 -11.12
C VAL A 108 30.12 15.71 -9.69
N ALA A 109 29.07 16.34 -9.17
CA ALA A 109 28.52 16.00 -7.87
C ALA A 109 27.40 14.97 -8.02
N VAL A 110 27.40 13.96 -7.15
CA VAL A 110 26.35 12.93 -7.11
C VAL A 110 25.41 13.22 -5.95
N TYR A 111 24.13 13.24 -6.25
CA TYR A 111 23.04 13.49 -5.31
C TYR A 111 22.12 12.27 -5.29
N GLN A 112 21.89 11.73 -4.11
CA GLN A 112 20.93 10.68 -3.87
C GLN A 112 19.64 11.30 -3.36
N ILE A 113 18.56 11.10 -4.08
CA ILE A 113 17.22 11.52 -3.68
C ILE A 113 16.46 10.29 -3.23
N THR A 114 15.92 10.36 -2.01
CA THR A 114 15.03 9.34 -1.44
C THR A 114 13.64 9.95 -1.26
N SER A 115 12.63 9.28 -1.80
CA SER A 115 11.23 9.66 -1.67
C SER A 115 10.46 8.54 -0.96
N ILE A 116 9.78 8.89 0.12
CA ILE A 116 8.97 7.97 0.91
C ILE A 116 7.52 8.46 0.86
N ALA A 117 6.62 7.62 0.37
CA ALA A 117 5.20 7.87 0.37
C ALA A 117 4.50 6.97 1.39
N THR A 118 3.73 7.57 2.29
CA THR A 118 2.99 6.87 3.34
C THR A 118 1.52 7.23 3.33
N ALA A 119 0.66 6.26 3.59
CA ALA A 119 -0.76 6.45 3.91
C ALA A 119 -1.15 5.54 5.09
N GLY A 120 -2.05 6.02 5.94
CA GLY A 120 -2.46 5.33 7.16
C GLY A 120 -1.49 5.52 8.33
N VAL A 121 -1.71 4.75 9.40
CA VAL A 121 -0.91 4.81 10.64
C VAL A 121 -0.13 3.50 10.82
N PRO A 122 1.19 3.53 11.06
CA PRO A 122 1.97 2.31 11.27
C PRO A 122 1.36 1.39 12.32
N GLY A 123 1.16 0.13 11.97
CA GLY A 123 0.54 -0.88 12.82
C GLY A 123 -0.94 -1.14 12.54
N GLU A 124 -1.60 -0.26 11.77
CA GLU A 124 -2.96 -0.48 11.28
C GLU A 124 -2.99 -1.32 9.99
N VAL A 125 -4.12 -1.98 9.75
CA VAL A 125 -4.30 -2.89 8.60
C VAL A 125 -4.31 -2.19 7.24
N ASP A 126 -4.51 -0.88 7.21
CA ASP A 126 -4.56 -0.04 6.00
C ASP A 126 -3.27 0.76 5.78
N TYR A 127 -2.23 0.56 6.59
CA TYR A 127 -0.96 1.23 6.45
C TYR A 127 -0.19 0.74 5.22
N VAL A 128 0.22 1.70 4.40
CA VAL A 128 1.01 1.44 3.19
C VAL A 128 2.15 2.43 3.11
N GLU A 129 3.36 1.91 2.88
CA GLU A 129 4.57 2.69 2.65
C GLU A 129 5.29 2.21 1.40
N ARG A 130 5.80 3.15 0.59
CA ARG A 130 6.73 2.88 -0.51
C ARG A 130 7.88 3.86 -0.46
N ARG A 131 9.10 3.32 -0.57
CA ARG A 131 10.35 4.07 -0.65
C ARG A 131 10.99 3.87 -2.03
N ILE A 132 11.37 4.96 -2.68
CA ILE A 132 12.09 4.97 -3.95
C ILE A 132 13.34 5.82 -3.80
N GLU A 133 14.44 5.35 -4.38
CA GLU A 133 15.73 6.03 -4.36
C GLU A 133 16.27 6.17 -5.78
N ALA A 134 16.88 7.30 -6.08
CA ALA A 134 17.54 7.56 -7.35
C ALA A 134 18.78 8.43 -7.16
N ASN A 135 19.80 8.17 -7.97
CA ASN A 135 21.04 8.95 -7.99
C ASN A 135 21.06 9.85 -9.22
N PHE A 136 21.42 11.11 -9.03
CA PHE A 136 21.54 12.12 -10.07
C PHE A 136 22.94 12.71 -10.03
N SER A 137 23.53 12.94 -11.20
CA SER A 137 24.84 13.56 -11.36
C SER A 137 24.69 14.91 -12.05
N LYS A 138 25.24 15.97 -11.47
CA LYS A 138 25.25 17.33 -12.05
C LYS A 138 26.55 18.06 -11.75
#